data_AF-A0A1S3YHH7-F1
#
_entry.id   AF-A0A1S3YHH7-F1
#
_cell.length_a   1.000
_cell.length_b   1.000
_cell.length_c   1.000
_cell.angle_alpha   90.00
_cell.angle_beta   90.00
_cell.angle_gamma   90.00
#
_symmetry.space_group_name_H-M   'P 1'
#
loop_
_entity.id
_entity.type
_entity.pdbx_description
1 polymer ?
#
loop_
_entity_poly.entity_id
_entity_poly.type
_entity_poly.pdbx_seq_one_letter_code
_entity_poly.pdbx_strand_id
1 'polypeptide(L)'
;MERYKTRLVAQCYNQQEGLDYIETFSPVAKMVTVRVVVALAAASSEKPVCTPLEFNHKLTFVDFDQEVNKNAYADILVEDKGIYQILIGRLLYLTMTRPDITFVVQLLSQYMHTPKVSHMEAAKRVIRYIKSTPELGLFMPTGSYNQLVAYCDSEWVAYVESRRSVSGYVVKFGGALISWKSKN
;
A
#
# COMPACT_ATOMS: atom_id res chain seq x y z
N MET A 1 8.40 -29.39 15.73
CA MET A 1 9.45 -28.58 15.07
C MET A 1 9.03 -27.12 15.23
N GLU A 2 9.57 -26.45 16.25
CA GLU A 2 9.23 -25.06 16.55
C GLU A 2 9.83 -24.14 15.50
N ARG A 3 8.99 -23.28 14.90
CA ARG A 3 9.36 -22.37 13.83
C ARG A 3 9.61 -20.99 14.41
N TYR A 4 10.86 -20.55 14.41
CA TYR A 4 11.25 -19.20 14.78
C TYR A 4 11.04 -18.25 13.59
N LYS A 5 10.26 -17.18 13.80
CA LYS A 5 9.97 -16.16 12.78
C LYS A 5 11.10 -15.14 12.75
N THR A 6 11.87 -15.05 11.68
CA THR A 6 12.75 -13.92 11.43
C THR A 6 11.93 -12.75 10.88
N ARG A 7 11.68 -11.75 11.72
CA ARG A 7 11.34 -10.40 11.23
C ARG A 7 12.66 -9.76 10.83
N LEU A 8 12.68 -9.01 9.73
CA LEU A 8 13.80 -8.13 9.39
C LEU A 8 13.81 -6.98 10.41
N VAL A 9 14.26 -7.28 11.63
CA VAL A 9 14.52 -6.30 12.68
C VAL A 9 15.90 -5.75 12.37
N ALA A 10 15.96 -4.48 12.03
CA ALA A 10 17.22 -3.75 11.97
C ALA A 10 17.80 -3.64 13.39
N GLN A 11 18.45 -4.69 13.86
CA GLN A 11 19.36 -4.66 15.00
C GLN A 11 20.73 -5.06 14.44
N CYS A 12 21.38 -4.09 13.80
CA CYS A 12 22.55 -4.23 12.93
C CYS A 12 23.85 -4.65 13.66
N TYR A 13 23.76 -5.22 14.87
CA TYR A 13 24.91 -5.43 15.75
C TYR A 13 25.05 -6.84 16.31
N ASN A 14 24.05 -7.72 16.12
CA ASN A 14 24.04 -9.07 16.74
C ASN A 14 23.70 -10.22 15.79
N GLN A 15 23.60 -9.97 14.47
CA GLN A 15 23.29 -11.04 13.51
C GLN A 15 24.54 -11.83 13.15
N GLN A 16 24.46 -13.17 13.20
CA GLN A 16 25.59 -14.07 12.90
C GLN A 16 25.38 -14.78 11.57
N GLU A 17 26.37 -14.64 10.68
CA GLU A 17 26.42 -15.32 9.38
C GLU A 17 26.35 -16.84 9.56
N GLY A 18 25.46 -17.51 8.84
CA GLY A 18 25.28 -18.97 8.91
C GLY A 18 24.30 -19.50 9.97
N LEU A 19 23.74 -18.66 10.85
CA LEU A 19 22.61 -19.00 11.75
C LEU A 19 21.34 -18.24 11.37
N ASP A 20 21.44 -16.92 11.16
CA ASP A 20 20.28 -16.05 10.88
C ASP A 20 19.94 -15.94 9.38
N TYR A 21 20.82 -16.40 8.50
CA TYR A 21 20.77 -16.12 7.06
C TYR A 21 20.35 -17.32 6.18
N ILE A 22 20.28 -18.53 6.74
CA ILE A 22 20.09 -19.77 5.95
C ILE A 22 18.64 -19.98 5.51
N GLU A 23 17.65 -19.44 6.23
CA GLU A 23 16.25 -19.45 5.82
C GLU A 23 15.69 -18.02 5.81
N THR A 24 15.88 -17.33 4.67
CA THR A 24 15.26 -16.02 4.45
C THR A 24 13.78 -16.22 4.08
N PHE A 25 12.93 -16.53 5.06
CA PHE A 25 11.50 -16.29 4.91
C PHE A 25 11.22 -14.80 5.13
N SER A 26 11.61 -13.99 4.14
CA SER A 26 10.88 -12.74 3.90
C SER A 26 9.39 -13.10 3.79
N PRO A 27 8.45 -12.27 4.26
CA PRO A 27 7.04 -12.42 3.90
C PRO A 27 6.93 -12.13 2.40
N VAL A 28 7.46 -13.05 1.58
CA VAL A 28 7.42 -13.00 0.13
C VAL A 28 5.95 -13.07 -0.18
N ALA A 29 5.43 -11.99 -0.75
CA ALA A 29 4.09 -11.94 -1.29
C ALA A 29 3.88 -13.24 -2.07
N LYS A 30 2.96 -14.10 -1.60
CA LYS A 30 2.69 -15.36 -2.29
C LYS A 30 2.25 -14.99 -3.70
N MET A 31 2.95 -15.52 -4.70
CA MET A 31 2.64 -15.24 -6.11
C MET A 31 1.16 -15.53 -6.43
N VAL A 32 0.54 -16.46 -5.70
CA VAL A 32 -0.91 -16.72 -5.74
C VAL A 32 -1.75 -15.47 -5.45
N THR A 33 -1.43 -14.70 -4.40
CA THR A 33 -2.14 -13.47 -4.06
C THR A 33 -1.95 -12.40 -5.13
N VAL A 34 -0.73 -12.24 -5.64
CA VAL A 34 -0.43 -11.30 -6.74
C VAL A 34 -1.25 -11.67 -7.98
N ARG A 35 -1.25 -12.95 -8.37
CA ARG A 35 -2.03 -13.46 -9.50
C ARG A 35 -3.53 -13.26 -9.31
N VAL A 36 -4.06 -13.43 -8.10
CA VAL A 36 -5.48 -13.19 -7.81
C VAL A 36 -5.85 -11.71 -7.95
N VAL A 37 -4.99 -10.79 -7.51
CA VAL A 37 -5.24 -9.34 -7.70
C VAL A 37 -5.19 -8.96 -9.17
N VAL A 38 -4.20 -9.47 -9.92
CA VAL A 38 -4.10 -9.25 -11.37
C VAL A 38 -5.29 -9.85 -12.10
N ALA A 39 -5.75 -11.05 -11.71
CA ALA A 39 -6.93 -11.68 -12.29
C ALA A 39 -8.22 -10.90 -12.00
N LEU A 40 -8.40 -10.39 -10.78
CA LEU A 40 -9.50 -9.48 -10.45
C LEU A 40 -9.45 -8.20 -11.28
N ALA A 41 -8.26 -7.63 -11.46
CA ALA A 41 -8.07 -6.45 -12.29
C ALA A 41 -8.42 -6.73 -13.76
N ALA A 42 -8.03 -7.89 -14.29
CA ALA A 42 -8.37 -8.31 -15.65
C ALA A 42 -9.87 -8.57 -15.82
N ALA A 43 -10.53 -9.17 -14.82
CA ALA A 43 -11.95 -9.48 -14.84
C ALA A 43 -12.86 -8.24 -14.66
N SER A 44 -12.35 -7.15 -14.09
CA SER A 44 -13.08 -5.89 -14.00
C SER A 44 -13.27 -5.31 -15.41
N SER A 45 -14.52 -5.12 -15.83
CA SER A 45 -14.87 -4.50 -17.13
C SER A 45 -14.74 -2.96 -17.12
N GLU A 46 -14.34 -2.37 -16.00
CA GLU A 46 -14.24 -0.92 -15.86
C GLU A 46 -13.05 -0.35 -16.64
N LYS A 47 -13.17 0.92 -17.07
CA LYS A 47 -12.15 1.61 -17.88
C LYS A 47 -10.83 1.74 -17.12
N PRO A 48 -9.67 1.53 -17.76
CA PRO A 48 -8.38 1.73 -17.12
C PRO A 48 -8.17 3.20 -16.73
N VAL A 49 -7.36 3.42 -15.69
CA VAL A 49 -7.08 4.75 -15.12
C VAL A 49 -5.58 4.92 -14.96
N CYS A 50 -5.04 6.11 -15.23
CA CYS A 50 -3.59 6.36 -15.18
C CYS A 50 -3.03 6.73 -13.80
N THR A 51 -3.88 7.09 -12.83
CA THR A 51 -3.47 7.42 -11.46
C THR A 51 -4.16 6.54 -10.42
N PRO A 52 -3.44 6.08 -9.37
CA PRO A 52 -4.01 5.22 -8.34
C PRO A 52 -5.05 5.93 -7.48
N LEU A 53 -4.93 7.26 -7.32
CA LEU A 53 -5.89 8.13 -6.64
C LEU A 53 -6.04 9.44 -7.43
N GLU A 54 -7.16 10.14 -7.25
CA GLU A 54 -7.32 11.50 -7.79
C GLU A 54 -6.56 12.52 -6.95
N PHE A 55 -6.06 13.57 -7.61
CA PHE A 55 -5.43 14.69 -6.90
C PHE A 55 -6.45 15.36 -5.98
N ASN A 56 -6.04 15.66 -4.75
CA ASN A 56 -6.89 16.27 -3.72
C ASN A 56 -8.15 15.46 -3.35
N HIS A 57 -8.16 14.15 -3.63
CA HIS A 57 -9.26 13.28 -3.24
C HIS A 57 -9.30 13.10 -1.72
N LYS A 58 -10.24 13.78 -1.07
CA LYS A 58 -10.40 13.76 0.39
C LYS A 58 -11.36 12.65 0.77
N LEU A 59 -10.80 11.55 1.30
CA LEU A 59 -11.58 10.51 1.97
C LEU A 59 -11.72 10.88 3.44
N THR A 60 -12.94 10.77 3.98
CA THR A 60 -13.25 11.14 5.35
C THR A 60 -13.81 9.97 6.17
N PHE A 61 -13.67 10.01 7.49
CA PHE A 61 -14.37 9.14 8.44
C PHE A 61 -15.84 9.52 8.55
N VAL A 62 -16.66 8.57 9.02
CA VAL A 62 -18.10 8.77 9.21
C VAL A 62 -18.36 9.83 10.28
N ASP A 63 -17.62 9.77 11.39
CA ASP A 63 -17.77 10.67 12.52
C ASP A 63 -17.46 12.12 12.13
N PHE A 64 -16.43 12.32 11.31
CA PHE A 64 -16.07 13.64 10.78
C PHE A 64 -17.16 14.24 9.89
N ASP A 65 -17.78 13.43 9.03
CA ASP A 65 -18.87 13.89 8.17
C ASP A 65 -20.12 14.29 8.97
N GLN A 66 -20.41 13.58 10.06
CA GLN A 66 -21.55 13.91 10.94
C GLN A 66 -21.38 15.26 11.63
N GLU A 67 -20.15 15.63 11.99
CA GLU A 67 -19.83 16.91 12.63
C GLU A 67 -19.79 18.08 11.64
N VAL A 68 -19.20 17.87 10.46
CA VAL A 68 -18.91 18.94 9.49
C VAL A 68 -20.05 19.14 8.48
N ASN A 69 -20.79 18.09 8.12
CA ASN A 69 -21.60 18.07 6.90
C ASN A 69 -23.07 17.68 7.14
N LYS A 70 -23.78 18.48 7.95
CA LYS A 70 -25.21 18.24 8.29
C LYS A 70 -26.18 18.25 7.11
N ASN A 71 -25.78 18.78 5.94
CA ASN A 71 -26.67 19.07 4.80
C ASN A 71 -26.21 18.53 3.43
N ALA A 72 -25.08 17.83 3.33
CA ALA A 72 -24.64 17.25 2.05
C ALA A 72 -25.09 15.79 1.90
N TYR A 73 -25.18 15.32 0.65
CA TYR A 73 -25.39 13.91 0.31
C TYR A 73 -24.46 13.03 1.14
N ALA A 74 -25.02 12.36 2.14
CA ALA A 74 -24.26 11.51 3.04
C ALA A 74 -23.74 10.31 2.26
N ASP A 75 -22.41 10.13 2.27
CA ASP A 75 -21.79 8.96 1.69
C ASP A 75 -22.27 7.70 2.41
N ILE A 76 -22.72 6.72 1.64
CA ILE A 76 -23.43 5.55 2.16
C ILE A 76 -22.39 4.56 2.70
N LEU A 77 -22.71 3.89 3.81
CA LEU A 77 -21.87 2.82 4.34
C LEU A 77 -21.95 1.58 3.44
N VAL A 78 -20.84 0.88 3.28
CA VAL A 78 -20.86 -0.41 2.58
C VAL A 78 -21.56 -1.45 3.46
N GLU A 79 -22.57 -2.14 2.92
CA GLU A 79 -23.33 -3.18 3.63
C GLU A 79 -22.42 -4.36 4.04
N ASP A 80 -21.62 -4.88 3.11
CA ASP A 80 -20.65 -5.95 3.39
C ASP A 80 -19.21 -5.43 3.45
N LYS A 81 -18.72 -5.25 4.69
CA LYS A 81 -17.34 -4.84 4.98
C LYS A 81 -16.31 -5.87 4.54
N GLY A 82 -16.68 -7.15 4.44
CA GLY A 82 -15.77 -8.26 4.14
C GLY A 82 -15.14 -8.10 2.76
N ILE A 83 -15.92 -7.68 1.76
CA ILE A 83 -15.43 -7.44 0.39
C ILE A 83 -14.32 -6.38 0.39
N TYR A 84 -14.55 -5.28 1.11
CA TYR A 84 -13.57 -4.19 1.23
C TYR A 84 -12.29 -4.68 1.92
N GLN A 85 -12.42 -5.36 3.06
CA GLN A 85 -11.28 -5.84 3.84
C GLN A 85 -10.43 -6.86 3.08
N ILE A 86 -11.08 -7.80 2.37
CA ILE A 86 -10.39 -8.77 1.51
C ILE A 86 -9.64 -8.04 0.39
N LEU A 87 -10.27 -7.06 -0.24
CA LEU A 87 -9.66 -6.29 -1.32
C LEU A 87 -8.44 -5.51 -0.85
N ILE A 88 -8.57 -4.70 0.21
CA ILE A 88 -7.45 -3.92 0.75
C ILE A 88 -6.36 -4.85 1.28
N GLY A 89 -6.71 -5.96 1.93
CA GLY A 89 -5.74 -6.96 2.38
C GLY A 89 -4.91 -7.50 1.21
N ARG A 90 -5.54 -7.80 0.08
CA ARG A 90 -4.83 -8.23 -1.14
C ARG A 90 -3.97 -7.12 -1.75
N LEU A 91 -4.46 -5.88 -1.77
CA LEU A 91 -3.68 -4.73 -2.23
C LEU A 91 -2.45 -4.45 -1.34
N LEU A 92 -2.57 -4.66 -0.03
CA LEU A 92 -1.47 -4.51 0.93
C LEU A 92 -0.35 -5.52 0.67
N TYR A 93 -0.67 -6.72 0.16
CA TYR A 93 0.37 -7.63 -0.32
C TYR A 93 1.05 -7.14 -1.60
N LEU A 94 0.31 -6.48 -2.49
CA LEU A 94 0.84 -5.98 -3.75
C LEU A 94 1.80 -4.79 -3.55
N THR A 95 1.69 -4.02 -2.46
CA THR A 95 2.63 -2.92 -2.16
C THR A 95 4.07 -3.39 -1.99
N MET A 96 4.29 -4.70 -1.78
CA MET A 96 5.63 -5.31 -1.71
C MET A 96 6.36 -5.37 -3.07
N THR A 97 5.63 -5.30 -4.18
CA THR A 97 6.21 -5.25 -5.53
C THR A 97 5.85 -3.97 -6.28
N ARG A 98 4.85 -3.23 -5.80
CA ARG A 98 4.32 -2.00 -6.37
C ARG A 98 4.43 -0.84 -5.38
N PRO A 99 5.63 -0.23 -5.24
CA PRO A 99 5.83 0.90 -4.32
C PRO A 99 4.94 2.11 -4.66
N ASP A 100 4.59 2.27 -5.94
CA ASP A 100 3.76 3.33 -6.51
C ASP A 100 2.33 3.39 -5.94
N ILE A 101 1.76 2.26 -5.52
CA ILE A 101 0.41 2.23 -4.89
C ILE A 101 0.46 2.30 -3.36
N THR A 102 1.64 2.27 -2.74
CA THR A 102 1.82 2.12 -1.28
C THR A 102 1.06 3.18 -0.49
N PHE A 103 1.19 4.44 -0.90
CA PHE A 103 0.52 5.55 -0.22
C PHE A 103 -1.01 5.39 -0.22
N VAL A 104 -1.59 5.10 -1.40
CA VAL A 104 -3.04 4.99 -1.58
C VAL A 104 -3.60 3.79 -0.81
N VAL A 105 -2.93 2.65 -0.86
CA VAL A 105 -3.34 1.45 -0.12
C VAL A 105 -3.24 1.69 1.38
N GLN A 106 -2.18 2.36 1.85
CA GLN A 106 -2.03 2.71 3.27
C GLN A 106 -3.16 3.65 3.74
N LEU A 107 -3.53 4.63 2.92
CA LEU A 107 -4.66 5.53 3.20
C LEU A 107 -5.98 4.75 3.30
N LEU A 108 -6.28 3.90 2.31
CA LEU A 108 -7.51 3.09 2.28
C LEU A 108 -7.59 2.10 3.45
N SER A 109 -6.44 1.60 3.92
CA SER A 109 -6.38 0.67 5.06
C SER A 109 -6.91 1.26 6.37
N GLN A 110 -6.94 2.59 6.51
CA GLN A 110 -7.48 3.26 7.70
C GLN A 110 -9.00 3.06 7.86
N TYR A 111 -9.72 2.81 6.76
CA TYR A 111 -11.17 2.68 6.73
C TYR A 111 -11.68 1.22 6.83
N MET A 112 -10.82 0.26 7.20
CA MET A 112 -11.19 -1.18 7.24
C MET A 112 -12.34 -1.51 8.20
N HIS A 113 -12.52 -0.76 9.29
CA HIS A 113 -13.56 -1.04 10.29
C HIS A 113 -14.93 -0.50 9.87
N THR A 114 -14.96 0.62 9.16
CA THR A 114 -16.18 1.32 8.75
C THR A 114 -16.00 1.92 7.35
N PRO A 115 -16.02 1.07 6.30
CA PRO A 115 -15.85 1.53 4.92
C PRO A 115 -17.14 2.17 4.37
N LYS A 116 -16.96 3.22 3.57
CA LYS A 116 -17.99 3.92 2.79
C LYS A 116 -17.93 3.55 1.31
N VAL A 117 -18.98 3.89 0.57
CA VAL A 117 -19.04 3.67 -0.89
C VAL A 117 -17.89 4.42 -1.58
N SER A 118 -17.58 5.66 -1.18
CA SER A 118 -16.41 6.38 -1.73
C SER A 118 -15.09 5.64 -1.51
N HIS A 119 -14.90 5.01 -0.33
CA HIS A 119 -13.70 4.21 -0.05
C HIS A 119 -13.63 2.99 -0.98
N MET A 120 -14.75 2.33 -1.22
CA MET A 120 -14.84 1.20 -2.15
C MET A 120 -14.53 1.64 -3.59
N GLU A 121 -15.05 2.78 -4.03
CA GLU A 121 -14.78 3.34 -5.37
C GLU A 121 -13.31 3.70 -5.56
N ALA A 122 -12.69 4.29 -4.53
CA ALA A 122 -11.26 4.57 -4.51
C ALA A 122 -10.44 3.26 -4.56
N ALA A 123 -10.83 2.22 -3.82
CA ALA A 123 -10.19 0.90 -3.89
C ALA A 123 -10.31 0.27 -5.29
N LYS A 124 -11.49 0.35 -5.92
CA LYS A 124 -11.69 -0.08 -7.32
C LYS A 124 -10.85 0.72 -8.30
N ARG A 125 -10.65 2.02 -8.07
CA ARG A 125 -9.72 2.85 -8.87
C ARG A 125 -8.30 2.30 -8.84
N VAL A 126 -7.79 1.89 -7.67
CA VAL A 126 -6.47 1.26 -7.56
C VAL A 126 -6.38 0.00 -8.42
N ILE A 127 -7.43 -0.85 -8.41
CA ILE A 127 -7.49 -2.03 -9.28
C ILE A 127 -7.42 -1.65 -10.77
N ARG A 128 -8.19 -0.64 -11.19
CA ARG A 128 -8.19 -0.13 -12.57
C ARG A 128 -6.82 0.41 -12.98
N TYR A 129 -6.11 1.04 -12.06
CA TYR A 129 -4.76 1.52 -12.28
C TYR A 129 -3.76 0.36 -12.46
N ILE A 130 -3.83 -0.67 -11.62
CA ILE A 130 -3.00 -1.88 -11.75
C ILE A 130 -3.26 -2.56 -13.10
N LYS A 131 -4.53 -2.64 -13.52
CA LYS A 131 -4.92 -3.17 -14.84
C LYS A 131 -4.24 -2.43 -16.00
N SER A 132 -4.09 -1.12 -15.89
CA SER A 132 -3.47 -0.30 -16.94
C SER A 132 -1.94 -0.38 -16.97
N THR A 133 -1.32 -0.87 -15.88
CA THR A 133 0.13 -0.87 -15.69
C THR A 133 0.65 -2.24 -15.23
N PRO A 134 0.40 -3.33 -15.98
CA PRO A 134 0.85 -4.67 -15.56
C PRO A 134 2.37 -4.83 -15.58
N GLU A 135 3.08 -4.03 -16.38
CA GLU A 135 4.54 -4.08 -16.56
C GLU A 135 5.32 -3.34 -15.47
N LEU A 136 4.66 -2.51 -14.65
CA LEU A 136 5.34 -1.84 -13.55
C LEU A 136 5.64 -2.83 -12.42
N GLY A 137 6.88 -2.82 -11.95
CA GLY A 137 7.37 -3.65 -10.86
C GLY A 137 8.73 -3.18 -10.37
N LEU A 138 9.34 -3.95 -9.46
CA LEU A 138 10.68 -3.64 -8.95
C LEU A 138 11.72 -3.91 -10.03
N PHE A 139 12.44 -2.86 -10.42
CA PHE A 139 13.60 -2.97 -11.28
C PHE A 139 14.88 -3.08 -10.45
N MET A 140 15.63 -4.16 -10.65
CA MET A 140 16.91 -4.43 -10.01
C MET A 140 18.03 -4.30 -11.07
N PRO A 141 18.67 -3.13 -11.21
CA PRO A 141 19.79 -2.98 -12.14
C PRO A 141 20.97 -3.86 -11.74
N THR A 142 21.69 -4.38 -12.73
CA THR A 142 22.90 -5.21 -12.54
C THR A 142 24.17 -4.39 -12.34
N GLY A 143 24.06 -3.06 -12.21
CA GLY A 143 25.19 -2.16 -12.08
C GLY A 143 25.94 -2.34 -10.77
N SER A 144 27.27 -2.28 -10.83
CA SER A 144 28.19 -2.48 -9.71
C SER A 144 28.38 -1.23 -8.84
N TYR A 145 27.31 -0.48 -8.57
CA TYR A 145 27.36 0.72 -7.74
C TYR A 145 27.07 0.36 -6.28
N ASN A 146 28.08 0.39 -5.40
CA ASN A 146 27.90 0.18 -3.96
C ASN A 146 27.47 1.47 -3.24
N GLN A 147 26.37 2.08 -3.69
CA GLN A 147 25.84 3.31 -3.10
C GLN A 147 24.46 3.07 -2.48
N LEU A 148 24.33 3.42 -1.19
CA LEU A 148 23.05 3.51 -0.50
C LEU A 148 22.50 4.93 -0.62
N VAL A 149 21.33 5.09 -1.22
CA VAL A 149 20.65 6.39 -1.38
C VAL A 149 19.28 6.31 -0.73
N ALA A 150 18.98 7.24 0.18
CA ALA A 150 17.68 7.35 0.80
C ALA A 150 17.03 8.69 0.46
N TYR A 151 15.76 8.64 0.11
CA TYR A 151 14.89 9.79 -0.07
C TYR A 151 13.84 9.76 1.03
N CYS A 152 13.55 10.92 1.61
CA CYS A 152 12.50 11.11 2.59
C CYS A 152 11.70 12.34 2.17
N ASP A 153 10.38 12.23 2.26
CA ASP A 153 9.48 13.34 2.00
C ASP A 153 8.39 13.38 3.07
N SER A 154 7.86 14.56 3.32
CA SER A 154 6.81 14.77 4.31
C SER A 154 5.86 15.86 3.89
N GLU A 155 4.57 15.57 3.97
CA GLU A 155 3.50 16.52 3.71
C GLU A 155 2.83 16.91 5.03
N TRP A 156 2.88 18.20 5.35
CA TRP A 156 2.33 18.73 6.59
C TRP A 156 0.81 18.84 6.51
N VAL A 157 0.10 18.37 7.55
CA VAL A 157 -1.39 18.46 7.66
C VAL A 157 -2.10 17.84 6.45
N ALA A 158 -1.47 16.88 5.77
CA ALA A 158 -2.06 16.19 4.63
C ALA A 158 -3.38 15.49 4.98
N TYR A 159 -3.52 15.06 6.23
CA TYR A 159 -4.74 14.43 6.72
C TYR A 159 -5.69 15.47 7.34
N VAL A 160 -6.83 15.71 6.68
CA VAL A 160 -7.77 16.79 6.99
C VAL A 160 -8.32 16.72 8.42
N GLU A 161 -8.57 15.51 8.93
CA GLU A 161 -9.33 15.34 10.18
C GLU A 161 -8.44 15.36 11.42
N SER A 162 -7.39 14.54 11.41
CA SER A 162 -6.41 14.46 12.51
C SER A 162 -5.31 15.51 12.45
N ARG A 163 -5.21 16.28 11.35
CA ARG A 163 -4.14 17.24 11.05
C ARG A 163 -2.73 16.65 11.16
N ARG A 164 -2.61 15.33 11.01
CA ARG A 164 -1.32 14.64 11.06
C ARG A 164 -0.56 14.84 9.76
N SER A 165 0.75 14.95 9.89
CA SER A 165 1.67 14.91 8.75
C SER A 165 1.78 13.49 8.21
N VAL A 166 1.82 13.36 6.89
CA VAL A 166 2.18 12.10 6.23
C VAL A 166 3.67 12.15 5.93
N SER A 167 4.39 11.07 6.19
CA SER A 167 5.81 10.96 5.88
C SER A 167 6.10 9.68 5.12
N GLY A 168 6.88 9.78 4.06
CA GLY A 168 7.28 8.65 3.23
C GLY A 168 8.80 8.57 3.11
N TYR A 169 9.31 7.35 2.95
CA TYR A 169 10.72 7.15 2.61
C TYR A 169 10.89 6.08 1.55
N VAL A 170 12.00 6.18 0.81
CA VAL A 170 12.42 5.26 -0.24
C VAL A 170 13.94 5.09 -0.14
N VAL A 171 14.40 3.86 0.03
CA VAL A 171 15.82 3.49 0.15
C VAL A 171 16.21 2.62 -1.05
N LYS A 172 17.25 3.05 -1.76
CA LYS A 172 17.84 2.37 -2.91
C LYS A 172 19.27 1.94 -2.60
N PHE A 173 19.67 0.77 -3.07
CA PHE A 173 21.04 0.29 -3.03
C PHE A 173 21.49 -0.04 -4.45
N GLY A 174 22.56 0.59 -4.93
CA GLY A 174 23.04 0.40 -6.30
C GLY A 174 22.01 0.70 -7.39
N GLY A 175 21.09 1.63 -7.11
CA GLY A 175 19.97 1.96 -7.99
C GLY A 175 18.75 1.02 -7.86
N ALA A 176 18.90 -0.14 -7.24
CA ALA A 176 17.82 -1.07 -6.91
C ALA A 176 17.01 -0.56 -5.71
N LEU A 177 15.69 -0.66 -5.78
CA LEU A 177 14.82 -0.31 -4.65
C LEU A 177 14.79 -1.45 -3.62
N ILE A 178 15.19 -1.17 -2.38
CA ILE A 178 15.31 -2.19 -1.33
C ILE A 178 14.33 -2.00 -0.16
N SER A 179 13.91 -0.76 0.13
CA SER A 179 12.95 -0.49 1.20
C SER A 179 12.16 0.78 0.92
N TRP A 180 10.87 0.77 1.23
CA TRP A 180 10.01 1.94 1.12
C TRP A 180 8.88 1.83 2.13
N LYS A 181 8.33 2.97 2.51
CA LYS A 181 7.15 3.04 3.37
C LYS A 181 6.48 4.39 3.23
N SER A 182 5.15 4.37 3.32
CA SER A 182 4.35 5.56 3.63
C SER A 182 3.79 5.41 5.03
N LYS A 183 3.91 6.44 5.86
CA LYS A 183 3.37 6.49 7.22
C LYS A 183 2.40 7.67 7.30
N ASN A 184 1.15 7.34 7.59
CA ASN A 184 0.07 8.28 7.84
C ASN A 184 -0.30 8.27 9.33
#